data_AF-A0A7C4D209-F1
#
_entry.id   AF-A0A7C4D209-F1
#
_cell.length_a   1.000
_cell.length_b   1.000
_cell.length_c   1.000
_cell.angle_alpha   90.00
_cell.angle_beta   90.00
_cell.angle_gamma   90.00
#
_symmetry.space_group_name_H-M   'P 1'
#
loop_
_entity.id
_entity.type
_entity.pdbx_description
1 polymer ?
#
loop_
_entity_poly.entity_id
_entity_poly.type
_entity_poly.pdbx_seq_one_letter_code
_entity_poly.pdbx_strand_id
1 'polypeptide(L)' 'MGELVLIFESIGEVHVELTGRNRRTAEALIGAAPFESRVNLWGDEIYFRTPVKVAQEVGSEVVELGDV' A
#
# COMPACT_ATOMS: atom_id res chain seq x y z
N MET A 1 9.65 10.84 4.83
CA MET A 1 9.07 9.51 5.10
C MET A 1 9.42 8.61 3.93
N GLY A 2 9.36 7.29 4.13
CA GLY A 2 9.92 6.34 3.16
C GLY A 2 9.13 6.26 1.85
N GLU A 3 9.67 5.49 0.93
CA GLU A 3 9.06 5.09 -0.33
C GLU A 3 8.90 3.57 -0.31
N LEU A 4 7.78 3.08 -0.84
CA LEU A 4 7.61 1.65 -1.15
C LEU A 4 7.63 1.49 -2.67
N VAL A 5 8.37 0.48 -3.14
CA VAL A 5 8.36 0.08 -4.55
C VAL A 5 7.57 -1.21 -4.66
N LEU A 6 6.48 -1.17 -5.41
CA LEU A 6 5.67 -2.34 -5.73
C LEU A 6 6.11 -2.84 -7.11
N ILE A 7 6.51 -4.09 -7.19
CA ILE A 7 6.98 -4.71 -8.43
C ILE A 7 5.91 -5.69 -8.92
N PHE A 8 5.39 -5.45 -10.11
CA PHE A 8 4.39 -6.28 -10.76
C PHE A 8 4.97 -6.93 -12.02
N GLU A 9 4.64 -8.20 -12.24
CA GLU A 9 5.11 -8.93 -13.43
C GLU A 9 4.64 -8.30 -14.76
N SER A 10 3.41 -7.76 -14.80
CA SER A 10 2.78 -7.29 -16.04
C SER A 10 2.90 -5.79 -16.31
N ILE A 11 3.11 -4.96 -15.28
CA ILE A 11 3.13 -3.50 -15.40
C ILE A 11 4.44 -2.85 -14.93
N GLY A 12 5.36 -3.62 -14.36
CA GLY A 12 6.65 -3.11 -13.88
C GLY A 12 6.57 -2.53 -12.47
N GLU A 13 7.29 -1.44 -12.23
CA GLU A 13 7.46 -0.86 -10.90
C GLU A 13 6.51 0.32 -10.68
N VAL A 14 5.89 0.36 -9.51
CA VAL A 14 5.09 1.48 -9.03
C VAL A 14 5.71 2.01 -7.75
N HIS A 15 6.01 3.30 -7.75
CA HIS A 15 6.60 4.01 -6.63
C HIS A 15 5.50 4.66 -5.80
N VAL A 16 5.48 4.38 -4.50
CA VAL A 16 4.48 4.90 -3.56
C VAL A 16 5.17 5.71 -2.49
N GLU A 17 4.87 7.01 -2.45
CA GLU A 17 5.34 7.92 -1.41
C GLU A 17 4.48 7.79 -0.15
N LEU A 18 5.12 7.65 1.02
CA LEU A 18 4.41 7.58 2.29
C LEU A 18 4.28 8.98 2.92
N THR A 19 3.05 9.46 3.01
CA THR A 19 2.71 10.84 3.44
C THR A 19 2.71 11.07 4.95
N GLY A 20 2.85 10.03 5.76
CA GLY A 20 2.90 10.12 7.23
C GLY A 20 1.59 10.25 7.97
N ARG A 21 0.50 10.44 7.23
CA ARG A 21 -0.86 10.52 7.77
C ARG A 21 -1.21 9.29 8.62
N ASN A 22 -0.78 8.11 8.19
CA ASN A 22 -0.99 6.81 8.84
C ASN A 22 0.36 6.18 9.21
N ARG A 23 1.04 6.78 10.19
CA ARG A 23 2.42 6.46 10.55
C ARG A 23 2.59 5.01 11.01
N ARG A 24 1.67 4.45 11.80
CA ARG A 24 1.79 3.08 12.31
C ARG A 24 1.64 2.05 11.18
N THR A 25 0.74 2.34 10.24
CA THR A 25 0.52 1.51 9.04
C THR A 25 1.75 1.55 8.15
N ALA A 26 2.30 2.74 7.89
CA ALA A 26 3.52 2.93 7.12
C ALA A 26 4.72 2.19 7.75
N GLU A 27 4.98 2.38 9.04
CA GLU A 27 6.08 1.70 9.75
C GLU A 27 5.92 0.18 9.75
N ALA A 28 4.71 -0.34 9.92
CA ALA A 28 4.44 -1.77 9.87
C ALA A 28 4.71 -2.36 8.48
N LEU A 29 4.28 -1.68 7.41
CA LEU A 29 4.52 -2.12 6.03
C LEU A 29 6.01 -2.10 5.69
N ILE A 30 6.73 -1.03 6.05
CA ILE A 30 8.19 -0.94 5.88
C ILE A 30 8.87 -2.09 6.63
N GLY A 31 8.48 -2.36 7.88
CA GLY A 31 9.09 -3.42 8.70
C GLY A 31 8.80 -4.84 8.22
N ALA A 32 7.72 -5.04 7.44
CA ALA A 32 7.38 -6.33 6.85
C ALA A 32 7.94 -6.51 5.43
N ALA A 33 8.38 -5.43 4.78
CA ALA A 33 9.00 -5.51 3.46
C ALA A 33 10.41 -6.13 3.54
N PRO A 34 10.84 -6.88 2.51
CA PRO A 34 10.08 -7.25 1.32
C PRO A 34 9.12 -8.43 1.57
N PHE A 35 7.96 -8.43 0.88
CA PHE A 35 7.04 -9.57 0.83
C PHE A 35 6.35 -9.67 -0.53
N GLU A 36 5.90 -10.87 -0.86
CA GLU A 36 5.11 -11.15 -2.07
C GLU A 36 3.63 -11.33 -1.73
N SER A 37 2.76 -10.96 -2.66
CA SER A 37 1.31 -11.15 -2.53
C SER A 37 0.64 -11.31 -3.88
N ARG A 38 -0.55 -11.90 -3.87
CA ARG A 38 -1.37 -12.04 -5.07
C ARG A 38 -2.29 -10.84 -5.23
N VAL A 39 -2.14 -10.17 -6.36
CA VAL A 39 -3.00 -9.04 -6.78
C VAL A 39 -4.40 -9.54 -7.14
N ASN A 40 -5.40 -8.78 -6.71
CA ASN A 40 -6.78 -8.90 -7.13
C ASN A 40 -7.21 -7.57 -7.75
N LEU A 41 -8.21 -7.64 -8.63
CA LEU A 41 -8.75 -6.48 -9.33
C LEU A 41 -10.21 -6.27 -8.95
N TRP A 42 -10.58 -5.01 -8.74
CA TRP A 42 -11.95 -4.59 -8.61
C TRP A 42 -12.19 -3.34 -9.48
N GLY A 43 -12.68 -3.56 -10.71
CA GLY A 43 -12.73 -2.49 -11.71
C GLY A 43 -11.33 -1.99 -12.01
N ASP A 44 -11.09 -0.71 -11.78
CA ASP A 44 -9.79 -0.05 -11.97
C ASP A 44 -8.93 -0.04 -10.70
N GLU A 45 -9.39 -0.68 -9.61
CA GLU A 45 -8.66 -0.77 -8.34
C GLU A 45 -7.85 -2.08 -8.24
N ILE A 46 -6.60 -1.94 -7.78
CA ILE A 46 -5.72 -3.05 -7.43
C ILE A 46 -5.69 -3.18 -5.91
N TYR A 47 -5.91 -4.39 -5.40
CA TYR A 47 -5.75 -4.68 -3.98
C TYR A 47 -5.12 -6.05 -3.74
N PHE A 48 -4.38 -6.17 -2.64
CA PHE A 48 -3.68 -7.39 -2.25
C PHE A 48 -3.60 -7.48 -0.73
N ARG A 49 -3.40 -8.70 -0.22
CA ARG A 49 -3.22 -8.90 1.22
C ARG A 49 -1.80 -8.53 1.62
N THR A 50 -1.66 -7.92 2.78
CA THR A 50 -0.36 -7.65 3.39
C THR A 50 -0.15 -8.59 4.59
N PRO A 51 1.10 -8.88 4.99
CA PRO A 51 1.39 -9.68 6.18
C PRO A 51 1.15 -8.90 7.49
N VAL A 52 0.87 -7.60 7.40
CA VAL A 52 0.69 -6.72 8.56
C VAL A 52 -0.75 -6.74 9.06
N LYS A 53 -0.91 -6.72 10.37
CA LYS A 53 -2.19 -6.51 11.04
C LYS A 53 -2.09 -5.29 11.93
N VAL A 54 -2.72 -4.21 11.51
CA VAL A 54 -2.79 -2.94 12.23
C VAL A 54 -4.25 -2.50 12.32
N ALA A 55 -4.64 -1.92 13.45
CA ALA A 55 -5.95 -1.29 13.57
C ALA A 55 -5.99 0.00 12.73
N GLN A 56 -7.16 0.32 12.19
CA GLN A 56 -7.37 1.52 11.39
C GLN A 56 -6.87 2.79 12.13
N GLU A 57 -6.12 3.62 11.41
CA GLU A 57 -5.69 4.95 11.84
C GLU A 57 -6.68 6.00 11.29
N VAL A 58 -6.23 6.91 10.42
CA VAL A 58 -7.06 7.93 9.80
C VAL A 58 -7.62 7.40 8.50
N GLY A 59 -8.82 6.80 8.57
CA GLY A 59 -9.61 6.39 7.40
C GLY A 59 -10.25 7.58 6.67
N SER A 60 -10.61 7.38 5.41
CA SER A 60 -11.37 8.33 4.60
C SER A 60 -12.44 7.58 3.81
N GLU A 61 -13.65 8.13 3.73
CA GLU A 61 -14.73 7.58 2.89
C GLU A 61 -14.62 8.04 1.43
N VAL A 62 -13.90 9.14 1.19
CA VAL A 62 -13.64 9.71 -0.13
C VAL A 62 -12.13 9.76 -0.35
N VAL A 63 -11.68 9.27 -1.49
CA VAL A 63 -10.27 9.22 -1.89
C VAL A 63 -10.07 9.95 -3.22
N GLU A 64 -8.89 10.49 -3.43
CA GLU A 64 -8.47 11.09 -4.69
C GLU A 64 -7.71 10.07 -5.56
N LEU A 65 -7.66 10.32 -6.87
CA LEU A 65 -6.87 9.48 -7.77
C LEU A 65 -5.39 9.52 -7.35
N GLY A 66 -4.84 8.35 -7.02
CA GLY A 66 -3.46 8.22 -6.55
C GLY A 66 -3.32 8.10 -5.04
N ASP A 67 -4.41 8.17 -4.27
CA ASP A 67 -4.39 7.78 -2.86
C ASP A 67 -4.08 6.28 -2.70
N VAL A 68 -3.25 5.96 -1.71
CA VAL A 68 -2.78 4.59 -1.37
C VAL A 68 -2.90 4.33 0.13
#